data_AF-A0A434D6Y1-F1
#
_entry.id   AF-A0A434D6Y1-F1
#
_cell.length_a   1.000
_cell.length_b   1.000
_cell.length_c   1.000
_cell.angle_alpha   90.00
_cell.angle_beta   90.00
_cell.angle_gamma   90.00
#
_symmetry.space_group_name_H-M   'P 1'
#
loop_
_entity.id
_entity.type
_entity.pdbx_description
1 polymer ?
#
loop_
_entity_poly.entity_id
_entity_poly.type
_entity_poly.pdbx_seq_one_letter_code
_entity_poly.pdbx_strand_id
1 'polypeptide(L)'
;MVDATASFDGNRLAATEASSRALPRDHAGLSISVASTDGLAAYAEFCRSALFGPAQSAAWVQNWAAETRPDLLVATLSAEGKPVFSLALEVAARRPFRIARFMGGRHANGNFVAADPNWLAKADIPALRSVLAAIAKARPDIDLVALERLLPDLDGVPNPLASLDHFSSPNLSLAVDLDGGFDALLSRASGKRKRKKHRSQIRKFEAVGSYRRIEARTPEGVDRLLDAFFEMKELRFRKMGIANVFGDAQVRGFFRALFMQALAEDRPSFVLH
;
A
#
# COMPACT_ATOMS: atom_id res chain seq x y z
N MET A 1 24.65 16.81 12.44
CA MET A 1 24.44 15.53 11.75
C MET A 1 23.98 14.57 12.83
N VAL A 2 22.68 14.27 12.91
CA VAL A 2 22.15 13.39 13.97
C VAL A 2 22.00 12.02 13.35
N ASP A 3 22.86 11.12 13.80
CA ASP A 3 22.88 9.71 13.44
C ASP A 3 21.51 9.09 13.76
N ALA A 4 20.86 8.54 12.74
CA ALA A 4 19.53 7.94 12.83
C ALA A 4 19.57 6.49 13.36
N THR A 5 20.76 5.96 13.70
CA THR A 5 20.91 4.58 14.18
C THR A 5 20.89 4.44 15.71
N ALA A 6 21.02 5.54 16.47
CA ALA A 6 21.22 5.48 17.93
C ALA A 6 19.95 5.55 18.80
N SER A 7 18.81 4.99 18.36
CA SER A 7 17.64 4.90 19.25
C SER A 7 16.74 3.71 18.89
N PHE A 8 17.27 2.50 19.05
CA PHE A 8 16.47 1.28 19.11
C PHE A 8 16.63 0.67 20.51
N ASP A 9 15.90 1.22 21.48
CA ASP A 9 15.59 0.47 22.69
C ASP A 9 14.40 -0.44 22.36
N GLY A 10 14.64 -1.74 22.48
CA GLY A 10 13.73 -2.80 22.10
C GLY A 10 12.42 -2.72 22.87
N ASN A 11 11.33 -2.51 22.14
CA ASN A 11 10.03 -2.97 22.55
C ASN A 11 9.53 -3.89 21.43
N ARG A 12 9.66 -5.20 21.66
CA ARG A 12 9.11 -6.24 20.81
C ARG A 12 7.59 -6.02 20.79
N LEU A 13 7.05 -5.53 19.66
CA LEU A 13 5.62 -5.64 19.39
C LEU A 13 5.32 -7.14 19.29
N ALA A 14 4.48 -7.64 20.19
CA ALA A 14 4.04 -9.03 20.16
C ALA A 14 3.37 -9.27 18.79
N ALA A 15 3.95 -10.18 18.01
CA ALA A 15 3.29 -10.70 16.82
C ALA A 15 2.03 -11.40 17.30
N THR A 16 0.87 -10.85 16.95
CA THR A 16 -0.41 -11.50 17.21
C THR A 16 -0.50 -12.67 16.25
N GLU A 17 -0.17 -13.87 16.73
CA GLU A 17 -0.33 -15.10 15.97
C GLU A 17 -1.82 -15.30 15.69
N ALA A 18 -2.21 -15.22 14.41
CA ALA A 18 -3.56 -15.49 13.98
C ALA A 18 -3.89 -16.97 14.25
N SER A 19 -4.90 -17.23 15.08
CA SER A 19 -5.39 -18.58 15.35
C SER A 19 -5.94 -19.21 14.07
N SER A 20 -5.35 -20.33 13.65
CA SER A 20 -5.85 -21.16 12.56
C SER A 20 -7.12 -21.89 13.02
N ARG A 21 -8.28 -21.48 12.50
CA ARG A 21 -9.55 -22.18 12.75
C ARG A 21 -9.97 -22.89 11.47
N ALA A 22 -9.83 -24.20 11.44
CA ALA A 22 -10.30 -25.03 10.34
C ALA A 22 -11.83 -25.20 10.43
N LEU A 23 -12.53 -24.89 9.34
CA LEU A 23 -13.97 -25.07 9.14
C LEU A 23 -14.24 -25.59 7.71
N PRO A 24 -15.43 -26.17 7.45
CA PRO A 24 -15.60 -27.28 6.52
C PRO A 24 -15.50 -26.90 5.04
N ARG A 25 -15.00 -27.88 4.26
CA ARG A 25 -14.80 -27.83 2.82
C ARG A 25 -16.14 -27.93 2.10
N ASP A 26 -16.63 -26.81 1.57
CA ASP A 26 -17.55 -26.81 0.45
C ASP A 26 -17.07 -25.80 -0.59
N HIS A 27 -16.43 -26.29 -1.65
CA HIS A 27 -15.94 -25.47 -2.77
C HIS A 27 -16.98 -25.33 -3.90
N ALA A 28 -18.22 -25.75 -3.66
CA ALA A 28 -19.30 -25.56 -4.62
C ALA A 28 -19.49 -24.05 -4.89
N GLY A 29 -19.40 -23.63 -6.16
CA GLY A 29 -19.66 -22.25 -6.56
C GLY A 29 -18.45 -21.29 -6.55
N LEU A 30 -17.23 -21.77 -6.25
CA LEU A 30 -16.02 -20.96 -6.46
C LEU A 30 -15.58 -20.97 -7.93
N SER A 31 -15.23 -19.80 -8.45
CA SER A 31 -14.66 -19.64 -9.79
C SER A 31 -13.53 -18.61 -9.78
N ILE A 32 -12.55 -18.77 -10.66
CA ILE A 32 -11.39 -17.87 -10.73
C ILE A 32 -11.24 -17.38 -12.17
N SER A 33 -11.09 -16.08 -12.32
CA SER A 33 -10.72 -15.44 -13.59
C SER A 33 -9.34 -14.80 -13.47
N VAL A 34 -8.57 -14.85 -14.55
CA VAL A 34 -7.31 -14.13 -14.70
C VAL A 34 -7.37 -13.36 -16.00
N ALA A 35 -7.32 -12.04 -15.91
CA ALA A 35 -7.41 -11.12 -17.04
C ALA A 35 -6.19 -10.20 -17.07
N SER A 36 -5.90 -9.59 -18.23
CA SER A 36 -4.89 -8.53 -18.36
C SER A 36 -5.54 -7.16 -18.07
N THR A 37 -5.30 -6.16 -18.91
CA THR A 37 -5.82 -4.79 -18.77
C THR A 37 -7.35 -4.73 -18.66
N ASP A 38 -8.07 -5.61 -19.36
CA ASP A 38 -9.53 -5.64 -19.33
C ASP A 38 -10.10 -6.01 -17.94
N GLY A 39 -9.28 -6.62 -17.07
CA GLY A 39 -9.66 -6.93 -15.70
C GLY A 39 -9.71 -5.72 -14.76
N LEU A 40 -9.12 -4.59 -15.14
CA LEU A 40 -9.03 -3.39 -14.29
C LEU A 40 -10.41 -2.77 -14.01
N ALA A 41 -11.34 -2.84 -14.96
CA ALA A 41 -12.70 -2.35 -14.76
C ALA A 41 -13.45 -3.20 -13.73
N ALA A 42 -13.34 -4.53 -13.81
CA ALA A 42 -13.93 -5.45 -12.84
C ALA A 42 -13.30 -5.29 -11.44
N TYR A 43 -11.98 -5.08 -11.37
CA TYR A 43 -11.28 -4.76 -10.12
C TYR A 43 -11.85 -3.49 -9.47
N ALA A 44 -11.98 -2.41 -10.24
CA ALA A 44 -12.49 -1.15 -9.75
C ALA A 44 -13.95 -1.23 -9.29
N GLU A 45 -14.79 -2.01 -9.99
CA GLU A 45 -16.16 -2.28 -9.55
C GLU A 45 -16.17 -3.01 -8.21
N PHE A 46 -15.35 -4.05 -8.06
CA PHE A 46 -15.26 -4.81 -6.81
C PHE A 46 -14.76 -3.95 -5.64
N CYS A 47 -13.81 -3.04 -5.88
CA CYS A 47 -13.36 -2.09 -4.87
C CYS A 47 -14.47 -1.17 -4.32
N ARG A 48 -15.64 -1.07 -4.95
CA ARG A 48 -16.75 -0.28 -4.38
C ARG A 48 -17.34 -0.90 -3.12
N SER A 49 -17.19 -2.21 -2.93
CA SER A 49 -17.69 -2.95 -1.76
C SER A 49 -16.60 -3.71 -1.00
N ALA A 50 -15.41 -3.85 -1.57
CA ALA A 50 -14.29 -4.56 -0.95
C ALA A 50 -13.59 -3.71 0.12
N LEU A 51 -12.98 -4.40 1.09
CA LEU A 51 -11.92 -3.84 1.93
C LEU A 51 -10.59 -3.95 1.18
N PHE A 52 -9.78 -2.89 1.23
CA PHE A 52 -8.46 -2.82 0.59
C PHE A 52 -7.55 -1.81 1.30
N GLY A 53 -6.25 -2.00 1.18
CA GLY A 53 -5.28 -0.99 1.62
C GLY A 53 -5.23 0.18 0.63
N PRO A 54 -4.85 1.41 1.03
CA PRO A 54 -4.86 2.57 0.13
C PRO A 54 -4.08 2.36 -1.18
N ALA A 55 -2.93 1.68 -1.10
CA ALA A 55 -2.10 1.33 -2.25
C ALA A 55 -2.67 0.20 -3.14
N GLN A 56 -3.85 -0.33 -2.81
CA GLN A 56 -4.61 -1.32 -3.57
C GLN A 56 -6.04 -0.80 -3.86
N SER A 57 -6.28 0.51 -3.73
CA SER A 57 -7.53 1.13 -4.16
C SER A 57 -7.66 1.10 -5.68
N ALA A 58 -8.90 1.19 -6.18
CA ALA A 58 -9.16 1.32 -7.61
C ALA A 58 -8.40 2.51 -8.23
N ALA A 59 -8.42 3.68 -7.57
CA ALA A 59 -7.72 4.87 -8.01
C ALA A 59 -6.20 4.63 -8.10
N TRP A 60 -5.58 4.01 -7.09
CA TRP A 60 -4.16 3.69 -7.13
C TRP A 60 -3.81 2.76 -8.30
N VAL A 61 -4.52 1.64 -8.41
CA VAL A 61 -4.26 0.60 -9.42
C VAL A 61 -4.47 1.13 -10.83
N GLN A 62 -5.56 1.87 -11.09
CA GLN A 62 -5.87 2.42 -12.40
C GLN A 62 -4.87 3.50 -12.83
N ASN A 63 -4.53 4.45 -11.94
CA ASN A 63 -3.54 5.48 -12.27
C ASN A 63 -2.16 4.85 -12.48
N TRP A 64 -1.77 3.85 -11.70
CA TRP A 64 -0.50 3.16 -11.90
C TRP A 64 -0.45 2.47 -13.27
N ALA A 65 -1.51 1.73 -13.61
CA ALA A 65 -1.61 1.04 -14.90
C ALA A 65 -1.61 2.02 -16.09
N ALA A 66 -2.31 3.15 -15.98
CA ALA A 66 -2.40 4.15 -17.04
C ALA A 66 -1.05 4.85 -17.30
N GLU A 67 -0.35 5.24 -16.23
CA GLU A 67 0.86 6.06 -16.31
C GLU A 67 2.13 5.24 -16.55
N THR A 68 2.24 4.06 -15.92
CA THR A 68 3.44 3.22 -16.03
C THR A 68 3.32 2.11 -17.08
N ARG A 69 2.09 1.80 -17.52
CA ARG A 69 1.76 0.77 -18.53
C ARG A 69 2.53 -0.54 -18.33
N PRO A 70 2.48 -1.14 -17.12
CA PRO A 70 3.22 -2.35 -16.86
C PRO A 70 2.59 -3.53 -17.60
N ASP A 71 3.37 -4.58 -17.83
CA ASP A 71 2.79 -5.92 -18.02
C ASP A 71 2.02 -6.26 -16.74
N LEU A 72 0.75 -6.65 -16.85
CA LEU A 72 -0.12 -6.78 -15.70
C LEU A 72 -1.12 -7.92 -15.84
N LEU A 73 -1.65 -8.33 -14.70
CA LEU A 73 -2.80 -9.23 -14.61
C LEU A 73 -3.67 -8.88 -13.39
N VAL A 74 -4.96 -9.15 -13.51
CA VAL A 74 -5.94 -9.12 -12.43
C VAL A 74 -6.49 -10.53 -12.26
N ALA A 75 -6.28 -11.11 -11.08
CA ALA A 75 -6.81 -12.42 -10.72
C ALA A 75 -7.93 -12.27 -9.69
N THR A 76 -9.14 -12.71 -10.03
CA THR A 76 -10.33 -12.54 -9.20
C THR A 76 -10.96 -13.88 -8.87
N LEU A 77 -11.10 -14.15 -7.58
CA LEU A 77 -11.90 -15.25 -7.05
C LEU A 77 -13.33 -14.76 -6.84
N SER A 78 -14.29 -15.55 -7.32
CA SER A 78 -15.71 -15.31 -7.14
C SER A 78 -16.38 -16.49 -6.44
N ALA A 79 -17.31 -16.19 -5.55
CA ALA A 79 -18.21 -17.16 -4.93
C ALA A 79 -19.64 -16.89 -5.42
N GLU A 80 -20.30 -17.90 -5.98
CA GLU A 80 -21.67 -17.79 -6.53
C GLU A 80 -21.79 -16.65 -7.57
N GLY A 81 -20.75 -16.48 -8.39
CA GLY A 81 -20.69 -15.43 -9.42
C GLY A 81 -20.38 -14.02 -8.92
N LYS A 82 -20.15 -13.82 -7.62
CA LYS A 82 -19.78 -12.52 -7.05
C LYS A 82 -18.29 -12.47 -6.68
N PRO A 83 -17.55 -11.40 -7.02
CA PRO A 83 -16.15 -11.27 -6.62
C PRO A 83 -16.02 -11.17 -5.10
N VAL A 84 -15.10 -11.95 -4.54
CA VAL A 84 -14.83 -11.97 -3.08
C VAL A 84 -13.37 -11.69 -2.73
N PHE A 85 -12.47 -11.81 -3.70
CA PHE A 85 -11.05 -11.55 -3.54
C PHE A 85 -10.44 -11.22 -4.91
N SER A 86 -9.60 -10.18 -5.00
CA SER A 86 -8.96 -9.81 -6.26
C SER A 86 -7.55 -9.26 -6.07
N LEU A 87 -6.61 -9.76 -6.87
CA LEU A 87 -5.21 -9.33 -6.94
C LEU A 87 -4.96 -8.57 -8.25
N ALA A 88 -4.64 -7.28 -8.15
CA ALA A 88 -4.12 -6.50 -9.27
C ALA A 88 -2.59 -6.47 -9.19
N LEU A 89 -1.92 -7.15 -10.12
CA LEU A 89 -0.47 -7.37 -10.09
C LEU A 89 0.18 -6.80 -11.35
N GLU A 90 1.36 -6.20 -11.17
CA GLU A 90 2.30 -5.96 -12.26
C GLU A 90 3.34 -7.10 -12.33
N VAL A 91 3.79 -7.41 -13.54
CA VAL A 91 4.83 -8.40 -13.82
C VAL A 91 6.12 -7.65 -14.15
N ALA A 92 7.04 -7.67 -13.20
CA ALA A 92 8.33 -6.99 -13.33
C ALA A 92 9.44 -7.97 -13.70
N ALA A 93 10.24 -7.61 -14.70
CA ALA A 93 11.46 -8.35 -15.01
C ALA A 93 12.56 -8.06 -13.98
N ARG A 94 13.14 -9.13 -13.44
CA ARG A 94 14.33 -9.15 -12.57
C ARG A 94 15.24 -10.25 -13.09
N ARG A 95 15.93 -9.95 -14.21
CA ARG A 95 16.69 -10.94 -15.00
C ARG A 95 17.45 -11.93 -14.10
N PRO A 96 17.30 -13.25 -14.32
CA PRO A 96 16.51 -13.89 -15.39
C PRO A 96 14.99 -13.98 -15.12
N PHE A 97 14.52 -13.63 -13.93
CA PHE A 97 13.15 -13.93 -13.47
C PHE A 97 12.11 -12.89 -13.88
N ARG A 98 10.85 -13.33 -13.92
CA ARG A 98 9.63 -12.52 -14.07
C ARG A 98 8.79 -12.67 -12.81
N ILE A 99 8.58 -11.56 -12.12
CA ILE A 99 7.96 -11.55 -10.78
C ILE A 99 6.66 -10.78 -10.83
N ALA A 100 5.54 -11.44 -10.53
CA ALA A 100 4.27 -10.77 -10.26
C ALA A 100 4.27 -10.20 -8.84
N ARG A 101 3.90 -8.93 -8.72
CA ARG A 101 3.86 -8.20 -7.44
C ARG A 101 2.74 -7.17 -7.48
N PHE A 102 2.35 -6.65 -6.33
CA PHE A 102 1.39 -5.55 -6.26
C PHE A 102 1.82 -4.34 -7.09
N MET A 103 0.86 -3.69 -7.74
CA MET A 103 1.07 -2.43 -8.44
C MET A 103 1.49 -1.30 -7.48
N GLY A 104 2.37 -0.42 -7.94
CA GLY A 104 2.93 0.65 -7.11
C GLY A 104 4.42 0.51 -6.81
N GLY A 105 5.09 -0.54 -7.30
CA GLY A 105 6.53 -0.72 -7.20
C GLY A 105 7.08 -0.57 -5.78
N ARG A 106 7.94 0.43 -5.54
CA ARG A 106 8.52 0.73 -4.22
C ARG A 106 7.77 1.83 -3.44
N HIS A 107 6.60 2.25 -3.94
CA HIS A 107 5.85 3.39 -3.41
C HIS A 107 4.72 2.99 -2.46
N ALA A 108 4.38 1.71 -2.40
CA ALA A 108 3.47 1.15 -1.41
C ALA A 108 4.24 0.67 -0.17
N ASN A 109 3.95 1.23 1.00
CA ASN A 109 4.57 0.83 2.28
C ASN A 109 3.72 -0.13 3.12
N GLY A 110 2.49 -0.41 2.69
CA GLY A 110 1.55 -1.34 3.32
C GLY A 110 0.50 -1.76 2.30
N ASN A 111 0.45 -3.05 1.98
CA ASN A 111 -0.49 -3.64 1.04
C ASN A 111 -1.53 -4.45 1.78
N PHE A 112 -2.79 -4.29 1.39
CA PHE A 112 -3.88 -5.17 1.78
C PHE A 112 -4.75 -5.37 0.55
N VAL A 113 -4.98 -6.62 0.20
CA VAL A 113 -5.66 -7.03 -1.03
C VAL A 113 -7.12 -6.56 -1.04
N ALA A 114 -7.70 -6.34 -2.23
CA ALA A 114 -9.14 -6.14 -2.34
C ALA A 114 -9.86 -7.45 -2.01
N ALA A 115 -10.67 -7.44 -0.96
CA ALA A 115 -11.43 -8.61 -0.53
C ALA A 115 -12.75 -8.25 0.17
N ASP A 116 -13.74 -9.13 0.05
CA ASP A 116 -15.00 -9.03 0.78
C ASP A 116 -14.74 -9.40 2.26
N PRO A 117 -14.98 -8.50 3.23
CA PRO A 117 -14.76 -8.78 4.65
C PRO A 117 -15.48 -10.02 5.16
N ASN A 118 -16.69 -10.31 4.65
CA ASN A 118 -17.47 -11.48 5.06
C ASN A 118 -16.86 -12.78 4.56
N TRP A 119 -16.21 -12.73 3.39
CA TRP A 119 -15.44 -13.85 2.87
C TRP A 119 -14.11 -14.01 3.61
N LEU A 120 -13.43 -12.91 3.96
CA LEU A 120 -12.18 -12.94 4.74
C LEU A 120 -12.32 -13.66 6.07
N ALA A 121 -13.44 -13.48 6.77
CA ALA A 121 -13.74 -14.20 8.02
C ALA A 121 -13.81 -15.73 7.86
N LYS A 122 -13.93 -16.22 6.62
CA LYS A 122 -14.08 -17.64 6.26
C LYS A 122 -13.00 -18.11 5.27
N ALA A 123 -12.04 -17.25 4.94
CA ALA A 123 -11.08 -17.52 3.88
C ALA A 123 -10.21 -18.72 4.25
N ASP A 124 -10.16 -19.71 3.35
CA ASP A 124 -9.35 -20.91 3.53
C ASP A 124 -8.14 -20.90 2.59
N ILE A 125 -7.00 -21.38 3.09
CA ILE A 125 -5.71 -21.45 2.38
C ILE A 125 -5.83 -22.14 1.00
N PRO A 126 -6.59 -23.24 0.80
CA PRO A 126 -6.79 -23.86 -0.50
C PRO A 126 -7.43 -22.93 -1.54
N ALA A 127 -8.33 -22.03 -1.14
CA ALA A 127 -8.92 -21.07 -2.07
C ALA A 127 -7.87 -20.07 -2.57
N LEU A 128 -7.03 -19.55 -1.66
CA LEU A 128 -5.91 -18.67 -2.03
C LEU A 128 -4.88 -19.39 -2.92
N ARG A 129 -4.53 -20.64 -2.57
CA ARG A 129 -3.64 -21.47 -3.41
C ARG A 129 -4.23 -21.74 -4.79
N SER A 130 -5.54 -21.89 -4.90
CA SER A 130 -6.23 -22.04 -6.19
C SER A 130 -6.13 -20.77 -7.04
N VAL A 131 -6.20 -19.58 -6.44
CA VAL A 131 -5.95 -18.31 -7.16
C VAL A 131 -4.51 -18.27 -7.69
N LEU A 132 -3.52 -18.62 -6.86
CA LEU A 132 -2.12 -18.66 -7.30
C LEU A 132 -1.89 -19.70 -8.42
N ALA A 133 -2.52 -20.88 -8.32
CA ALA A 133 -2.46 -21.90 -9.37
C ALA A 133 -3.11 -21.43 -10.68
N ALA A 134 -4.23 -20.69 -10.61
CA ALA A 134 -4.86 -20.10 -11.78
C ALA A 134 -3.98 -19.05 -12.46
N ILE A 135 -3.27 -18.21 -11.67
CA ILE A 135 -2.27 -17.28 -12.19
C ILE A 135 -1.17 -18.05 -12.91
N ALA A 136 -0.59 -19.08 -12.28
CA ALA A 136 0.48 -19.89 -12.87
C ALA A 136 0.04 -20.56 -14.19
N LYS A 137 -1.20 -21.03 -14.27
CA LYS A 137 -1.78 -21.62 -15.49
C LYS A 137 -1.98 -20.57 -16.60
N ALA A 138 -2.48 -19.40 -16.26
CA ALA A 138 -2.77 -18.34 -17.24
C ALA A 138 -1.51 -17.61 -17.72
N ARG A 139 -0.48 -17.55 -16.86
CA ARG A 139 0.78 -16.83 -17.09
C ARG A 139 1.97 -17.72 -16.71
N PRO A 140 2.25 -18.77 -17.51
CA PRO A 140 3.38 -19.69 -17.26
C PRO A 140 4.75 -19.00 -17.40
N ASP A 141 4.78 -17.78 -17.92
CA ASP A 141 5.98 -16.94 -17.99
C ASP A 141 6.35 -16.27 -16.65
N ILE A 142 5.49 -16.35 -15.62
CA ILE A 142 5.75 -15.78 -14.29
C ILE A 142 6.43 -16.83 -13.43
N ASP A 143 7.66 -16.55 -12.99
CA ASP A 143 8.44 -17.47 -12.16
C ASP A 143 8.06 -17.39 -10.68
N LEU A 144 7.59 -16.22 -10.23
CA LEU A 144 7.33 -15.95 -8.82
C LEU A 144 6.19 -14.94 -8.63
N VAL A 145 5.32 -15.20 -7.65
CA VAL A 145 4.41 -14.19 -7.08
C VAL A 145 5.00 -13.71 -5.75
N ALA A 146 5.44 -12.44 -5.70
CA ALA A 146 6.06 -11.83 -4.53
C ALA A 146 5.15 -10.72 -3.96
N LEU A 147 4.42 -11.05 -2.90
CA LEU A 147 3.48 -10.15 -2.22
C LEU A 147 4.17 -9.50 -1.02
N GLU A 148 4.84 -8.37 -1.26
CA GLU A 148 5.64 -7.69 -0.24
C GLU A 148 4.82 -6.68 0.60
N ARG A 149 5.33 -6.37 1.80
CA ARG A 149 4.84 -5.30 2.69
C ARG A 149 3.35 -5.45 3.01
N LEU A 150 2.89 -6.67 3.26
CA LEU A 150 1.52 -6.94 3.66
C LEU A 150 1.24 -6.32 5.04
N LEU A 151 0.13 -5.58 5.14
CA LEU A 151 -0.43 -5.22 6.44
C LEU A 151 -0.98 -6.51 7.07
N PRO A 152 -0.62 -6.87 8.32
CA PRO A 152 -1.11 -8.09 8.94
C PRO A 152 -2.61 -8.04 9.26
N ASP A 153 -3.12 -6.83 9.49
CA ASP A 153 -4.51 -6.51 9.82
C ASP A 153 -4.87 -5.17 9.18
N LEU A 154 -6.13 -5.02 8.78
CA LEU A 154 -6.71 -3.75 8.37
C LEU A 154 -8.10 -3.61 9.00
N ASP A 155 -8.28 -2.59 9.84
CA ASP A 155 -9.52 -2.30 10.56
C ASP A 155 -10.10 -3.51 11.33
N GLY A 156 -9.22 -4.31 11.96
CA GLY A 156 -9.60 -5.49 12.73
C GLY A 156 -9.88 -6.73 11.88
N VAL A 157 -9.64 -6.64 10.56
CA VAL A 157 -9.72 -7.76 9.63
C VAL A 157 -8.32 -8.29 9.31
N PRO A 158 -8.00 -9.55 9.70
CA PRO A 158 -6.72 -10.17 9.36
C PRO A 158 -6.51 -10.27 7.86
N ASN A 159 -5.26 -10.09 7.42
CA ASN A 159 -4.90 -10.25 6.02
C ASN A 159 -4.85 -11.74 5.64
N PRO A 160 -5.68 -12.21 4.68
CA PRO A 160 -5.76 -13.63 4.35
C PRO A 160 -4.45 -14.18 3.78
N LEU A 161 -3.61 -13.30 3.18
CA LEU A 161 -2.33 -13.68 2.60
C LEU A 161 -1.28 -13.99 3.68
N ALA A 162 -1.51 -13.60 4.94
CA ALA A 162 -0.64 -13.95 6.06
C ALA A 162 -0.67 -15.44 6.40
N SER A 163 -1.65 -16.20 5.89
CA SER A 163 -1.72 -17.65 6.05
C SER A 163 -0.83 -18.42 5.06
N LEU A 164 -0.21 -17.73 4.10
CA LEU A 164 0.80 -18.31 3.21
C LEU A 164 2.18 -18.29 3.89
N ASP A 165 3.14 -19.07 3.38
CA ASP A 165 4.51 -19.05 3.88
C ASP A 165 5.12 -17.65 3.69
N HIS A 166 5.58 -17.04 4.79
CA HIS A 166 6.04 -15.66 4.79
C HIS A 166 7.11 -15.42 5.87
N PHE A 167 7.70 -14.24 5.83
CA PHE A 167 8.63 -13.74 6.84
C PHE A 167 8.42 -12.25 7.07
N SER A 168 8.92 -11.74 8.20
CA SER A 168 8.81 -10.33 8.56
C SER A 168 9.53 -9.44 7.54
N SER A 169 8.83 -8.41 7.05
CA SER A 169 9.43 -7.42 6.14
C SER A 169 10.63 -6.73 6.80
N PRO A 170 11.79 -6.62 6.11
CA PRO A 170 12.92 -5.85 6.62
C PRO A 170 12.64 -4.35 6.61
N ASN A 171 11.65 -3.90 5.83
CA ASN A 171 11.16 -2.53 5.83
C ASN A 171 9.96 -2.43 6.78
N LEU A 172 10.17 -1.80 7.94
CA LEU A 172 9.10 -1.59 8.92
C LEU A 172 8.15 -0.50 8.44
N SER A 173 6.85 -0.80 8.44
CA SER A 173 5.80 0.23 8.33
C SER A 173 5.50 0.74 9.74
N LEU A 174 5.98 1.95 10.04
CA LEU A 174 5.76 2.56 11.35
C LEU A 174 4.33 3.10 11.42
N ALA A 175 3.51 2.48 12.26
CA ALA A 175 2.17 2.94 12.59
C ALA A 175 2.13 3.46 14.03
N VAL A 176 1.11 4.26 14.33
CA VAL A 176 0.88 4.72 15.69
C VAL A 176 -0.60 4.85 15.96
N ASP A 177 -1.00 4.42 17.15
CA ASP A 177 -2.38 4.50 17.60
C ASP A 177 -2.71 5.91 18.11
N LEU A 178 -3.74 6.51 17.51
CA LEU A 178 -4.25 7.83 17.85
C LEU A 178 -5.43 7.79 18.82
N ASP A 179 -5.82 6.61 19.32
CA ASP A 179 -6.88 6.46 20.32
C ASP A 179 -6.59 7.33 21.55
N GLY A 180 -7.62 7.98 22.09
CA GLY A 180 -7.47 8.98 23.16
C GLY A 180 -6.75 10.27 22.76
N GLY A 181 -6.45 10.47 21.48
CA GLY A 181 -5.90 11.71 20.92
C GLY A 181 -4.38 11.90 21.10
N PHE A 182 -3.90 13.07 20.69
CA PHE A 182 -2.46 13.35 20.58
C PHE A 182 -1.74 13.36 21.94
N ASP A 183 -2.41 13.79 23.01
CA ASP A 183 -1.79 13.78 24.33
C ASP A 183 -1.62 12.37 24.90
N ALA A 184 -2.60 11.49 24.67
CA ALA A 184 -2.50 10.07 25.02
C ALA A 184 -1.39 9.40 24.20
N LEU A 185 -1.31 9.69 22.91
CA LEU A 185 -0.20 9.22 22.07
C LEU A 185 1.18 9.64 22.64
N LEU A 186 1.32 10.90 23.03
CA LEU A 186 2.59 11.41 23.55
C LEU A 186 2.92 10.80 24.91
N SER A 187 1.94 10.59 25.80
CA SER A 187 2.17 9.97 27.11
C SER A 187 2.64 8.52 27.00
N ARG A 188 2.09 7.75 26.04
CA ARG A 188 2.48 6.35 25.77
C ARG A 188 3.96 6.18 25.36
N ALA A 189 4.59 7.19 24.75
CA ALA A 189 5.91 7.04 24.13
C ALA A 189 6.82 8.27 24.29
N SER A 190 7.46 8.40 25.45
CA SER A 190 8.46 9.44 25.79
C SER A 190 8.00 10.89 25.49
N GLY A 191 6.80 11.24 25.97
CA GLY A 191 6.14 12.51 25.65
C GLY A 191 6.94 13.76 25.97
N LYS A 192 7.73 13.77 27.05
CA LYS A 192 8.62 14.90 27.40
C LYS A 192 9.65 15.16 26.31
N ARG A 193 10.31 14.10 25.81
CA ARG A 193 11.32 14.18 24.73
C ARG A 193 10.67 14.63 23.42
N LYS A 194 9.53 14.04 23.04
CA LYS A 194 8.80 14.38 21.81
C LYS A 194 8.30 15.84 21.83
N ARG A 195 7.70 16.30 22.93
CA ARG A 195 7.28 17.70 23.10
C ARG A 195 8.46 18.66 23.03
N LYS A 196 9.61 18.34 23.65
CA LYS A 196 10.84 19.15 23.55
C LYS A 196 11.34 19.23 22.11
N LYS A 197 11.38 18.10 21.39
CA LYS A 197 11.78 18.04 19.98
C LYS A 197 10.84 18.88 19.11
N HIS A 198 9.54 18.76 19.31
CA HIS A 198 8.55 19.54 18.57
C HIS A 198 8.74 21.05 18.79
N ARG A 199 8.85 21.51 20.03
CA ARG A 199 9.15 22.93 20.32
C ARG A 199 10.44 23.42 19.66
N SER A 200 11.49 22.59 19.67
CA SER A 200 12.75 22.94 19.01
C SER A 200 12.62 23.03 17.48
N GLN A 201 11.76 22.22 16.86
CA GLN A 201 11.48 22.30 15.43
C GLN A 201 10.66 23.56 15.10
N ILE A 202 9.62 23.85 15.89
CA ILE A 202 8.79 25.05 15.71
C ILE A 202 9.63 26.34 15.79
N ARG A 203 10.50 26.47 16.80
CA ARG A 203 11.40 27.63 16.91
C ARG A 203 12.28 27.87 15.68
N LYS A 204 12.67 26.80 14.97
CA LYS A 204 13.46 26.94 13.72
C LYS A 204 12.61 27.50 12.58
N PHE A 205 11.33 27.16 12.52
CA PHE A 205 10.40 27.75 11.55
C PHE A 205 10.11 29.21 11.91
N GLU A 206 9.81 29.51 13.18
CA GLU A 206 9.55 30.87 13.66
C GLU A 206 10.74 31.82 13.38
N ALA A 207 11.97 31.33 13.53
CA ALA A 207 13.19 32.11 13.29
C ALA A 207 13.37 32.57 11.83
N VAL A 208 12.73 31.89 10.86
CA VAL A 208 12.79 32.26 9.44
C VAL A 208 11.51 32.95 8.94
N GLY A 209 10.53 33.17 9.83
CA GLY A 209 9.29 33.90 9.55
C GLY A 209 8.03 33.09 9.83
N SER A 210 6.90 33.57 9.29
CA SER A 210 5.61 32.87 9.41
C SER A 210 5.62 31.57 8.62
N TYR A 211 5.13 30.49 9.24
CA TYR A 211 4.94 29.19 8.58
C TYR A 211 3.49 28.76 8.68
N ARG A 212 3.04 27.97 7.69
CA ARG A 212 1.73 27.33 7.71
C ARG A 212 1.81 25.95 7.06
N ARG A 213 0.95 25.04 7.49
CA ARG A 213 0.66 23.81 6.74
C ARG A 213 -0.23 24.19 5.56
N ILE A 214 0.13 23.73 4.38
CA ILE A 214 -0.69 23.87 3.18
C ILE A 214 -1.29 22.50 2.82
N GLU A 215 -2.32 22.53 2.00
CA GLU A 215 -2.96 21.34 1.44
C GLU A 215 -3.30 21.70 0.01
N ALA A 216 -2.96 20.83 -0.94
CA ALA A 216 -3.35 21.03 -2.33
C ALA A 216 -4.86 20.79 -2.48
N ARG A 217 -5.59 21.82 -2.90
CA ARG A 217 -7.04 21.79 -3.17
C ARG A 217 -7.42 22.20 -4.59
N THR A 218 -6.43 22.54 -5.41
CA THR A 218 -6.60 22.88 -6.82
C THR A 218 -5.52 22.16 -7.63
N PRO A 219 -5.71 22.00 -8.94
CA PRO A 219 -4.71 21.40 -9.81
C PRO A 219 -3.33 22.07 -9.70
N GLU A 220 -3.28 23.40 -9.72
CA GLU A 220 -2.04 24.17 -9.60
C GLU A 220 -1.39 23.96 -8.23
N GLY A 221 -2.21 23.75 -7.19
CA GLY A 221 -1.75 23.36 -5.87
C GLY A 221 -1.05 22.00 -5.87
N VAL A 222 -1.66 20.99 -6.51
CA VAL A 222 -1.08 19.64 -6.62
C VAL A 222 0.26 19.70 -7.34
N ASP A 223 0.31 20.37 -8.48
CA ASP A 223 1.54 20.47 -9.27
C ASP A 223 2.65 21.16 -8.50
N ARG A 224 2.36 22.32 -7.90
CA ARG A 224 3.35 23.08 -7.12
C ARG A 224 3.91 22.28 -5.95
N LEU A 225 3.07 21.54 -5.22
CA LEU A 225 3.51 20.76 -4.06
C LEU A 225 4.31 19.52 -4.49
N LEU A 226 3.90 18.84 -5.56
CA LEU A 226 4.63 17.70 -6.09
C LEU A 226 5.98 18.11 -6.69
N ASP A 227 6.06 19.24 -7.41
CA ASP A 227 7.32 19.77 -7.93
C ASP A 227 8.33 20.01 -6.81
N ALA A 228 7.90 20.74 -5.78
CA ALA A 228 8.73 20.99 -4.60
C ALA A 228 9.14 19.68 -3.90
N PHE A 229 8.22 18.73 -3.77
CA PHE A 229 8.52 17.41 -3.20
C PHE A 229 9.58 16.65 -4.00
N PHE A 230 9.45 16.58 -5.33
CA PHE A 230 10.40 15.86 -6.18
C PHE A 230 11.78 16.51 -6.18
N GLU A 231 11.85 17.85 -6.24
CA GLU A 231 13.11 18.58 -6.14
C GLU A 231 13.82 18.32 -4.80
N MET A 232 13.08 18.44 -3.69
CA MET A 232 13.61 18.16 -2.35
C MET A 232 14.10 16.70 -2.21
N LYS A 233 13.38 15.74 -2.78
CA LYS A 233 13.78 14.31 -2.77
C LYS A 233 15.02 14.08 -3.59
N GLU A 234 15.11 14.68 -4.77
CA GLU A 234 16.27 14.55 -5.66
C GLU A 234 17.54 15.08 -4.99
N LEU A 235 17.48 16.30 -4.43
CA LEU A 235 18.59 16.90 -3.67
C LEU A 235 19.03 15.99 -2.51
N ARG A 236 18.05 15.46 -1.76
CA ARG A 236 18.32 14.60 -0.60
C ARG A 236 18.93 13.26 -1.00
N PHE A 237 18.39 12.58 -2.01
CA PHE A 237 18.87 11.28 -2.46
C PHE A 237 20.25 11.37 -3.10
N ARG A 238 20.51 12.43 -3.87
CA ARG A 238 21.84 12.73 -4.40
C ARG A 238 22.87 12.92 -3.28
N LYS A 239 22.52 13.71 -2.25
CA LYS A 239 23.39 13.91 -1.09
C LYS A 239 23.68 12.62 -0.31
N MET A 240 22.73 11.68 -0.30
CA MET A 240 22.87 10.38 0.35
C MET A 240 23.54 9.32 -0.53
N GLY A 241 23.76 9.59 -1.82
CA GLY A 241 24.33 8.61 -2.76
C GLY A 241 23.41 7.42 -3.06
N ILE A 242 22.09 7.60 -2.97
CA ILE A 242 21.11 6.53 -3.23
C ILE A 242 20.24 6.85 -4.46
N ALA A 243 19.70 5.80 -5.08
CA ALA A 243 18.84 5.93 -6.25
C ALA A 243 17.57 6.75 -5.96
N ASN A 244 17.21 7.65 -6.89
CA ASN A 244 15.98 8.42 -6.79
C ASN A 244 14.78 7.58 -7.23
N VAL A 245 14.02 7.06 -6.26
CA VAL A 245 12.81 6.26 -6.55
C VAL A 245 11.69 7.07 -7.22
N PHE A 246 11.73 8.40 -7.19
CA PHE A 246 10.81 9.30 -7.91
C PHE A 246 11.43 9.90 -9.16
N GLY A 247 12.57 9.38 -9.63
CA GLY A 247 13.29 9.92 -10.79
C GLY A 247 12.58 9.64 -12.12
N ASP A 248 11.78 8.58 -12.19
CA ASP A 248 11.06 8.16 -13.38
C ASP A 248 9.86 9.10 -13.67
N ALA A 249 9.74 9.57 -14.91
CA ALA A 249 8.67 10.46 -15.34
C ALA A 249 7.28 9.81 -15.24
N GLN A 250 7.16 8.51 -15.48
CA GLN A 250 5.90 7.76 -15.35
C GLN A 250 5.47 7.66 -13.89
N VAL A 251 6.42 7.47 -12.96
CA VAL A 251 6.14 7.48 -11.52
C VAL A 251 5.68 8.87 -11.08
N ARG A 252 6.31 9.94 -11.59
CA ARG A 252 5.84 11.32 -11.32
C ARG A 252 4.44 11.57 -11.90
N GLY A 253 4.18 11.09 -13.12
CA GLY A 253 2.87 11.13 -13.77
C GLY A 253 1.80 10.43 -12.95
N PHE A 254 2.08 9.21 -12.47
CA PHE A 254 1.23 8.46 -11.55
C PHE A 254 0.81 9.28 -10.32
N PHE A 255 1.76 9.89 -9.61
CA PHE A 255 1.42 10.69 -8.42
C PHE A 255 0.60 11.93 -8.78
N ARG A 256 0.91 12.62 -9.89
CA ARG A 256 0.10 13.75 -10.35
C ARG A 256 -1.33 13.29 -10.64
N ALA A 257 -1.51 12.28 -11.47
CA ALA A 257 -2.82 11.77 -11.86
C ALA A 257 -3.63 11.34 -10.62
N LEU A 258 -3.01 10.61 -9.69
CA LEU A 258 -3.65 10.17 -8.45
C LEU A 258 -4.16 11.33 -7.59
N PHE A 259 -3.31 12.32 -7.31
CA PHE A 259 -3.69 13.47 -6.48
C PHE A 259 -4.64 14.44 -7.20
N MET A 260 -4.52 14.57 -8.52
CA MET A 260 -5.45 15.37 -9.34
C MET A 260 -6.86 14.75 -9.33
N GLN A 261 -6.95 13.43 -9.52
CA GLN A 261 -8.23 12.71 -9.46
C GLN A 261 -8.90 12.87 -8.09
N ALA A 262 -8.12 12.77 -7.01
CA ALA A 262 -8.65 12.89 -5.65
C ALA A 262 -9.27 14.27 -5.35
N LEU A 263 -8.95 15.33 -6.11
CA LEU A 263 -9.59 16.64 -5.96
C LEU A 263 -11.07 16.65 -6.32
N ALA A 264 -11.54 15.70 -7.14
CA ALA A 264 -12.93 15.61 -7.55
C ALA A 264 -13.81 14.86 -6.53
N GLU A 265 -13.21 14.28 -5.48
CA GLU A 265 -13.92 13.51 -4.47
C GLU A 265 -14.40 14.43 -3.34
N ASP A 266 -15.65 14.26 -2.88
CA ASP A 266 -16.18 15.01 -1.72
C ASP A 266 -15.31 14.81 -0.47
N ARG A 267 -14.73 13.60 -0.34
CA ARG A 267 -13.80 13.24 0.71
C ARG A 267 -12.57 12.58 0.07
N PRO A 268 -11.50 13.36 -0.22
CA PRO A 268 -10.35 12.87 -0.95
C PRO A 268 -9.70 11.65 -0.29
N SER A 269 -9.63 10.56 -1.04
CA SER A 269 -8.93 9.32 -0.69
C SER A 269 -7.42 9.50 -0.59
N PHE A 270 -6.87 10.50 -1.29
CA PHE A 270 -5.47 10.93 -1.23
C PHE A 270 -5.37 12.43 -1.00
N VAL A 271 -4.58 12.83 0.00
CA VAL A 271 -4.38 14.25 0.37
C VAL A 271 -2.90 14.60 0.32
N LEU A 272 -2.57 15.74 -0.29
CA LEU A 272 -1.21 16.26 -0.40
C LEU A 272 -1.05 17.50 0.49
N HIS A 273 -0.17 17.43 1.47
CA HIS A 273 0.15 18.49 2.42
C HIS A 273 1.54 19.10 2.19
#